data_AF-A0A4Q3HZ25-F1
#
_entry.id   AF-A0A4Q3HZ25-F1
#
_cell.length_a   1.000
_cell.length_b   1.000
_cell.length_c   1.000
_cell.angle_alpha   90.00
_cell.angle_beta   90.00
_cell.angle_gamma   90.00
#
_symmetry.space_group_name_H-M   'P 1'
#
loop_
_entity.id
_entity.type
_entity.pdbx_description
1 polymer ?
#
loop_
_entity_poly.entity_id
_entity_poly.type
_entity_poly.pdbx_seq_one_letter_code
_entity_poly.pdbx_strand_id
1 'polypeptide(L)'
;MRLLSSSIALCLCLASPALSADERPKQLLIVSFDGAGPNHLWQRSRDFARANNAHFTYFLSCTLLIPRAERSTYQGPGHKPGRSNIGFAQTKDEARERLSHIWQAHQEGHDISSHTCGHFDGKDWSAADWSAEMTTFSRVLGNAWTAIGAGDSEPGGWKDFVANDIHGFRAPYFATSAGMTVAEKKAGFTYDASLVTKGPMMPEEEDGLIRFGLPLIPEGP
;
A
#
# COMPACT_ATOMS: atom_id res chain seq x y z
N MET A 1 -21.25 85.79 -19.49
CA MET A 1 -21.72 84.43 -19.77
C MET A 1 -20.62 83.46 -19.35
N ARG A 2 -20.84 82.76 -18.23
CA ARG A 2 -20.15 81.61 -17.61
C ARG A 2 -18.63 81.43 -17.77
N LEU A 3 -17.93 81.66 -16.63
CA LEU A 3 -16.60 81.14 -16.31
C LEU A 3 -16.64 79.61 -16.15
N LEU A 4 -15.70 78.88 -16.74
CA LEU A 4 -15.48 77.45 -16.50
C LEU A 4 -14.08 77.24 -15.93
N SER A 5 -14.06 76.92 -14.64
CA SER A 5 -12.89 76.57 -13.85
C SER A 5 -12.41 75.16 -14.25
N SER A 6 -11.14 74.99 -14.59
CA SER A 6 -10.52 73.68 -14.79
C SER A 6 -9.88 73.22 -13.48
N SER A 7 -10.49 72.25 -12.82
CA SER A 7 -9.93 71.56 -11.66
C SER A 7 -9.11 70.36 -12.11
N ILE A 8 -7.85 70.33 -11.70
CA ILE A 8 -6.92 69.20 -11.83
C ILE A 8 -7.34 68.11 -10.85
N ALA A 9 -7.58 66.89 -11.34
CA ALA A 9 -7.76 65.71 -10.51
C ALA A 9 -6.48 64.87 -10.54
N LEU A 10 -5.75 64.87 -9.42
CA LEU A 10 -4.58 64.05 -9.18
C LEU A 10 -5.04 62.63 -8.86
N CYS A 11 -4.82 61.68 -9.76
CA CYS A 11 -5.17 60.27 -9.56
C CYS A 11 -4.04 59.60 -8.75
N LEU A 12 -4.26 59.36 -7.45
CA LEU A 12 -3.40 58.50 -6.65
C LEU A 12 -3.66 57.03 -7.04
N CYS A 13 -2.77 56.44 -7.82
CA CYS A 13 -2.74 55.00 -8.02
C CYS A 13 -2.28 54.33 -6.69
N LEU A 14 -3.22 53.73 -5.97
CA LEU A 14 -2.93 52.81 -4.89
C LEU A 14 -2.19 51.60 -5.48
N ALA A 15 -0.93 51.41 -5.12
CA ALA A 15 -0.18 50.21 -5.47
C ALA A 15 -0.89 48.98 -4.87
N SER A 16 -1.40 48.10 -5.73
CA SER A 16 -1.90 46.79 -5.32
C SER A 16 -0.73 46.00 -4.70
N PRO A 17 -0.92 45.33 -3.56
CA PRO A 17 0.11 44.43 -3.04
C PRO A 17 0.36 43.35 -4.09
N ALA A 18 1.62 43.19 -4.48
CA ALA A 18 2.05 42.12 -5.37
C ALA A 18 1.61 40.78 -4.76
N LEU A 19 0.78 40.03 -5.49
CA LEU A 19 0.58 38.61 -5.20
C LEU A 19 1.97 37.95 -5.19
N SER A 20 2.32 37.33 -4.06
CA SER A 20 3.55 36.56 -3.92
C SER A 20 3.66 35.53 -5.03
N ALA A 21 4.88 35.38 -5.55
CA ALA A 21 5.22 34.54 -6.68
C ALA A 21 4.87 33.06 -6.48
N ASP A 22 4.17 32.49 -7.47
CA ASP A 22 4.43 31.17 -8.06
C ASP A 22 4.52 29.95 -7.10
N GLU A 23 3.45 29.63 -6.37
CA GLU A 23 3.31 28.30 -5.77
C GLU A 23 2.88 27.29 -6.84
N ARG A 24 3.86 26.61 -7.45
CA ARG A 24 3.58 25.44 -8.30
C ARG A 24 2.88 24.35 -7.47
N PRO A 25 1.84 23.68 -8.00
CA PRO A 25 1.17 22.59 -7.29
C PRO A 25 2.15 21.50 -6.88
N LYS A 26 1.99 20.96 -5.66
CA LYS A 26 2.77 19.80 -5.21
C LYS A 26 2.38 18.57 -6.04
N GLN A 27 3.36 17.95 -6.68
CA GLN A 27 3.18 16.64 -7.31
C GLN A 27 3.44 15.54 -6.29
N LEU A 28 2.46 14.68 -6.06
CA LEU A 28 2.64 13.47 -5.27
C LEU A 28 3.09 12.33 -6.18
N LEU A 29 4.10 11.57 -5.74
CA LEU A 29 4.54 10.33 -6.37
C LEU A 29 4.41 9.21 -5.34
N ILE A 30 3.49 8.28 -5.60
CA ILE A 30 3.24 7.12 -4.74
C ILE A 30 3.94 5.93 -5.38
N VAL A 31 4.96 5.40 -4.70
CA VAL A 31 5.71 4.23 -5.16
C VAL A 31 5.35 3.06 -4.25
N SER A 32 5.00 1.93 -4.87
CA SER A 32 4.63 0.72 -4.15
C SER A 32 5.23 -0.55 -4.76
N PHE A 33 5.38 -1.58 -3.95
CA PHE A 33 5.93 -2.88 -4.34
C PHE A 33 4.96 -4.01 -3.98
N ASP A 34 4.49 -4.74 -4.99
CA ASP A 34 3.56 -5.85 -4.80
C ASP A 34 4.30 -7.17 -4.54
N GLY A 35 3.70 -8.00 -3.67
CA GLY A 35 4.27 -9.25 -3.17
C GLY A 35 5.42 -9.05 -2.19
N ALA A 36 6.32 -8.11 -2.48
CA ALA A 36 7.48 -7.72 -1.68
C ALA A 36 8.34 -8.94 -1.25
N GLY A 37 8.67 -9.78 -2.24
CA GLY A 37 9.39 -11.04 -2.03
C GLY A 37 10.90 -10.89 -1.92
N PRO A 38 11.63 -10.53 -2.99
CA PRO A 38 13.07 -10.70 -3.01
C PRO A 38 13.82 -9.80 -2.01
N ASN A 39 14.57 -10.39 -1.05
CA ASN A 39 15.27 -9.63 0.02
C ASN A 39 16.26 -8.60 -0.52
N HIS A 40 16.97 -8.91 -1.60
CA HIS A 40 17.89 -7.95 -2.23
C HIS A 40 17.19 -6.68 -2.75
N LEU A 41 15.91 -6.74 -3.09
CA LEU A 41 15.13 -5.56 -3.50
C LEU A 41 14.68 -4.73 -2.29
N TRP A 42 14.38 -5.35 -1.16
CA TRP A 42 14.07 -4.64 0.10
C TRP A 42 15.22 -3.76 0.56
N GLN A 43 16.44 -4.31 0.59
CA GLN A 43 17.59 -3.51 1.01
C GLN A 43 17.79 -2.32 0.07
N ARG A 44 17.75 -2.57 -1.24
CA ARG A 44 17.89 -1.54 -2.27
C ARG A 44 16.80 -0.46 -2.17
N SER A 45 15.53 -0.83 -1.98
CA SER A 45 14.43 0.12 -1.93
C SER A 45 14.52 1.01 -0.69
N ARG A 46 14.83 0.44 0.49
CA ARG A 46 14.96 1.23 1.73
C ARG A 46 16.18 2.15 1.73
N ASP A 47 17.31 1.69 1.18
CA ASP A 47 18.49 2.55 1.04
C ASP A 47 18.21 3.72 0.09
N PHE A 48 17.50 3.47 -1.02
CA PHE A 48 17.03 4.52 -1.91
C PHE A 48 16.09 5.49 -1.17
N ALA A 49 15.14 4.96 -0.41
CA ALA A 49 14.17 5.77 0.33
C ALA A 49 14.86 6.69 1.34
N ARG A 50 15.81 6.16 2.11
CA ARG A 50 16.61 6.92 3.09
C ARG A 50 17.44 8.02 2.41
N ALA A 51 18.09 7.71 1.29
CA ALA A 51 18.91 8.67 0.56
C ALA A 51 18.10 9.83 -0.08
N ASN A 52 16.81 9.61 -0.33
CA ASN A 52 15.94 10.56 -1.03
C ASN A 52 14.82 11.14 -0.15
N ASN A 53 14.81 10.84 1.15
CA ASN A 53 13.72 11.20 2.07
C ASN A 53 12.34 10.81 1.52
N ALA A 54 12.23 9.58 1.03
CA ALA A 54 11.00 9.02 0.46
C ALA A 54 10.37 7.97 1.39
N HIS A 55 9.07 7.79 1.26
CA HIS A 55 8.32 6.73 1.90
C HIS A 55 7.63 5.88 0.84
N PHE A 56 7.69 4.57 1.00
CA PHE A 56 7.12 3.61 0.05
C PHE A 56 6.03 2.78 0.72
N THR A 57 5.15 2.20 -0.11
CA THR A 57 4.16 1.22 0.32
C THR A 57 4.59 -0.18 -0.12
N TYR A 58 4.60 -1.15 0.79
CA TYR A 58 4.90 -2.55 0.48
C TYR A 58 3.63 -3.40 0.68
N PHE A 59 3.06 -3.88 -0.42
CA PHE A 59 1.92 -4.79 -0.39
C PHE A 59 2.44 -6.23 -0.26
N LEU A 60 2.34 -6.79 0.94
CA LEU A 60 2.93 -8.08 1.28
C LEU A 60 2.06 -9.25 0.80
N SER A 61 2.67 -10.26 0.19
CA SER A 61 2.01 -11.56 0.01
C SER A 61 2.47 -12.57 1.07
N CYS A 62 1.57 -12.99 1.96
CA CYS A 62 1.95 -13.72 3.17
C CYS A 62 2.56 -15.11 2.92
N THR A 63 2.29 -15.74 1.77
CA THR A 63 2.90 -17.03 1.41
C THR A 63 4.43 -16.94 1.29
N LEU A 64 4.96 -15.76 0.97
CA LEU A 64 6.39 -15.51 0.96
C LEU A 64 7.00 -15.43 2.37
N LEU A 65 6.22 -15.58 3.44
CA LEU A 65 6.75 -15.75 4.80
C LEU A 65 6.67 -17.20 5.29
N ILE A 66 6.00 -18.06 4.53
CA ILE A 66 5.85 -19.48 4.83
C ILE A 66 6.97 -20.22 4.10
N PRO A 67 7.85 -20.97 4.80
CA PRO A 67 8.87 -21.74 4.13
C PRO A 67 8.24 -22.88 3.32
N ARG A 68 8.86 -23.23 2.20
CA ARG A 68 8.31 -24.16 1.20
C ARG A 68 7.99 -25.54 1.78
N ALA A 69 8.74 -26.00 2.77
CA ALA A 69 8.50 -27.27 3.44
C ALA A 69 7.17 -27.27 4.22
N GLU A 70 6.76 -26.12 4.75
CA GLU A 70 5.54 -25.90 5.52
C GLU A 70 4.37 -25.38 4.65
N ARG A 71 4.50 -25.37 3.32
CA ARG A 71 3.48 -24.81 2.40
C ARG A 71 2.06 -25.34 2.64
N SER A 72 1.91 -26.59 3.06
CA SER A 72 0.61 -27.21 3.32
C SER A 72 -0.17 -26.56 4.48
N THR A 73 0.47 -25.71 5.28
CA THR A 73 -0.18 -24.91 6.33
C THR A 73 -1.03 -23.75 5.78
N TYR A 74 -0.83 -23.40 4.51
CA TYR A 74 -1.65 -22.42 3.80
C TYR A 74 -2.66 -23.11 2.88
N GLN A 75 -3.89 -22.62 2.91
CA GLN A 75 -4.94 -22.99 1.96
C GLN A 75 -5.77 -21.75 1.63
N GLY A 76 -5.73 -21.32 0.37
CA GLY A 76 -6.58 -20.24 -0.11
C GLY A 76 -7.99 -20.71 -0.50
N PRO A 77 -8.95 -19.78 -0.62
CA PRO A 77 -10.32 -20.08 -1.04
C PRO A 77 -10.37 -20.85 -2.37
N GLY A 78 -11.16 -21.93 -2.43
CA GLY A 78 -11.31 -22.75 -3.64
C GLY A 78 -10.06 -23.54 -4.07
N HIS A 79 -8.97 -23.51 -3.30
CA HIS A 79 -7.71 -24.16 -3.66
C HIS A 79 -7.32 -25.29 -2.71
N LYS A 80 -6.47 -26.21 -3.23
CA LYS A 80 -5.86 -27.27 -2.41
C LYS A 80 -4.78 -26.68 -1.47
N PRO A 81 -4.51 -27.29 -0.31
CA PRO A 81 -3.42 -26.86 0.56
C PRO A 81 -2.06 -26.78 -0.16
N GLY A 82 -1.26 -25.77 0.19
CA GLY A 82 0.07 -25.54 -0.36
C GLY A 82 0.11 -25.07 -1.81
N ARG A 83 -0.97 -24.45 -2.29
CA ARG A 83 -1.03 -23.72 -3.57
C ARG A 83 -0.74 -22.25 -3.33
N SER A 84 0.02 -21.63 -4.23
CA SER A 84 0.27 -20.19 -4.33
C SER A 84 0.70 -19.92 -5.77
N ASN A 85 0.26 -18.83 -6.37
CA ASN A 85 0.67 -18.44 -7.73
C ASN A 85 2.08 -17.83 -7.78
N ILE A 86 2.57 -17.35 -6.64
CA ILE A 86 3.89 -16.72 -6.50
C ILE A 86 4.86 -17.56 -5.67
N GLY A 87 4.42 -18.74 -5.21
CA GLY A 87 5.24 -19.66 -4.43
C GLY A 87 5.30 -19.31 -2.94
N PHE A 88 6.45 -19.63 -2.35
CA PHE A 88 6.72 -19.65 -0.91
C PHE A 88 8.17 -19.24 -0.66
N ALA A 89 8.55 -18.89 0.56
CA ALA A 89 9.96 -18.72 0.91
C ALA A 89 10.72 -20.04 0.69
N GLN A 90 11.92 -20.01 0.10
CA GLN A 90 12.68 -21.24 -0.14
C GLN A 90 13.21 -21.84 1.17
N THR A 91 13.60 -21.00 2.12
CA THR A 91 14.13 -21.41 3.42
C THR A 91 13.53 -20.58 4.57
N LYS A 92 13.70 -21.09 5.80
CA LYS A 92 13.38 -20.34 7.03
C LYS A 92 14.25 -19.09 7.17
N ASP A 93 15.52 -19.16 6.78
CA ASP A 93 16.43 -18.00 6.83
C ASP A 93 16.02 -16.90 5.86
N GLU A 94 15.58 -17.26 4.65
CA GLU A 94 15.05 -16.29 3.68
C GLU A 94 13.80 -15.58 4.24
N ALA A 95 12.89 -16.34 4.86
CA ALA A 95 11.70 -15.79 5.52
C ALA A 95 12.09 -14.89 6.71
N ARG A 96 13.08 -15.29 7.53
CA ARG A 96 13.57 -14.49 8.65
C ARG A 96 14.16 -13.15 8.22
N GLU A 97 14.96 -13.16 7.16
CA GLU A 97 15.52 -11.94 6.57
C GLU A 97 14.41 -11.03 6.05
N ARG A 98 13.41 -11.60 5.36
CA ARG A 98 12.22 -10.85 4.91
C ARG A 98 11.43 -10.23 6.06
N LEU A 99 11.22 -10.96 7.15
CA LEU A 99 10.57 -10.42 8.36
C LEU A 99 11.36 -9.27 8.98
N SER A 100 12.69 -9.38 8.96
CA SER A 100 13.58 -8.31 9.41
C SER A 100 13.44 -7.07 8.53
N HIS A 101 13.31 -7.25 7.21
CA HIS A 101 13.07 -6.15 6.28
C HIS A 101 11.73 -5.46 6.52
N ILE A 102 10.65 -6.23 6.72
CA ILE A 102 9.32 -5.70 7.02
C ILE A 102 9.36 -4.86 8.29
N TRP A 103 9.97 -5.38 9.37
CA TRP A 103 10.06 -4.66 10.64
C TRP A 103 10.81 -3.34 10.50
N GLN A 104 11.99 -3.37 9.89
CA GLN A 104 12.81 -2.19 9.68
C GLN A 104 12.11 -1.18 8.77
N ALA A 105 11.42 -1.62 7.71
CA ALA A 105 10.66 -0.73 6.84
C ALA A 105 9.54 -0.01 7.59
N HIS A 106 8.82 -0.72 8.46
CA HIS A 106 7.84 -0.12 9.37
C HIS A 106 8.50 0.93 10.30
N GLN A 107 9.63 0.61 10.92
CA GLN A 107 10.37 1.55 11.78
C GLN A 107 10.90 2.78 11.02
N GLU A 108 11.16 2.64 9.72
CA GLU A 108 11.59 3.72 8.82
C GLU A 108 10.40 4.57 8.31
N GLY A 109 9.17 4.27 8.73
CA GLY A 109 7.96 5.01 8.36
C GLY A 109 7.45 4.68 6.96
N HIS A 110 7.78 3.50 6.43
CA HIS A 110 7.13 2.97 5.23
C HIS A 110 5.76 2.38 5.59
N ASP A 111 4.86 2.43 4.61
CA ASP A 111 3.55 1.81 4.74
C ASP A 111 3.66 0.32 4.41
N ILE A 112 3.18 -0.53 5.32
CA ILE A 112 3.13 -1.98 5.14
C ILE A 112 1.66 -2.39 5.03
N SER A 113 1.32 -3.01 3.91
CA SER A 113 -0.07 -3.25 3.52
C SER A 113 -0.29 -4.64 2.98
N SER A 114 -1.54 -5.06 2.86
CA SER A 114 -1.91 -6.43 2.49
C SER A 114 -2.01 -6.62 0.97
N HIS A 115 -1.34 -7.66 0.47
CA HIS A 115 -1.53 -8.22 -0.87
C HIS A 115 -2.05 -9.66 -0.80
N THR A 116 -2.81 -10.00 0.25
CA THR A 116 -3.28 -11.37 0.53
C THR A 116 -2.15 -12.40 0.66
N CYS A 117 -2.43 -13.69 0.43
CA CYS A 117 -1.46 -14.76 0.63
C CYS A 117 -1.12 -15.47 -0.68
N GLY A 118 -2.08 -16.16 -1.29
CA GLY A 118 -1.85 -17.07 -2.40
C GLY A 118 -1.69 -16.39 -3.76
N HIS A 119 -1.91 -15.08 -3.82
CA HIS A 119 -1.86 -14.27 -5.03
C HIS A 119 -2.79 -14.83 -6.13
N PHE A 120 -4.04 -15.11 -5.76
CA PHE A 120 -5.07 -15.69 -6.62
C PHE A 120 -5.95 -14.61 -7.26
N ASP A 121 -6.58 -14.94 -8.40
CA ASP A 121 -7.61 -14.11 -9.03
C ASP A 121 -8.91 -14.20 -8.20
N GLY A 122 -9.24 -13.11 -7.51
CA GLY A 122 -10.40 -13.02 -6.62
C GLY A 122 -11.67 -12.46 -7.26
N LYS A 123 -11.74 -12.33 -8.59
CA LYS A 123 -12.90 -11.70 -9.28
C LYS A 123 -14.25 -12.36 -8.97
N ASP A 124 -14.23 -13.67 -8.71
CA ASP A 124 -15.43 -14.48 -8.44
C ASP A 124 -15.60 -14.77 -6.94
N TRP A 125 -14.74 -14.21 -6.08
CA TRP A 125 -14.78 -14.45 -4.64
C TRP A 125 -15.95 -13.77 -3.96
N SER A 126 -16.58 -14.48 -3.04
CA SER A 126 -17.56 -13.91 -2.11
C SER A 126 -16.87 -13.06 -1.04
N ALA A 127 -17.65 -12.29 -0.28
CA ALA A 127 -17.12 -11.58 0.89
C ALA A 127 -16.50 -12.54 1.93
N ALA A 128 -17.00 -13.78 2.01
CA ALA A 128 -16.46 -14.78 2.92
C ALA A 128 -15.09 -15.29 2.46
N ASP A 129 -14.89 -15.47 1.15
CA ASP A 129 -13.61 -15.89 0.58
C ASP A 129 -12.54 -14.82 0.78
N TRP A 130 -12.85 -13.55 0.48
CA TRP A 130 -11.96 -12.42 0.77
C TRP A 130 -11.64 -12.32 2.27
N SER A 131 -12.66 -12.42 3.13
CA SER A 131 -12.46 -12.36 4.58
C SER A 131 -11.55 -13.48 5.08
N ALA A 132 -11.68 -14.70 4.54
CA ALA A 132 -10.85 -15.84 4.91
C ALA A 132 -9.39 -15.64 4.51
N GLU A 133 -9.16 -15.10 3.31
CA GLU A 133 -7.81 -14.80 2.81
C GLU A 133 -7.15 -13.65 3.60
N MET A 134 -7.87 -12.56 3.89
CA MET A 134 -7.37 -11.44 4.71
C MET A 134 -7.11 -11.86 6.16
N THR A 135 -7.99 -12.69 6.74
CA THR A 135 -7.76 -13.26 8.09
C THR A 135 -6.52 -14.15 8.10
N THR A 136 -6.32 -14.94 7.03
CA THR A 136 -5.13 -15.77 6.88
C THR A 136 -3.87 -14.93 6.76
N PHE A 137 -3.92 -13.81 6.03
CA PHE A 137 -2.82 -12.84 5.95
C PHE A 137 -2.39 -12.37 7.35
N SER A 138 -3.31 -11.80 8.13
CA SER A 138 -2.99 -11.27 9.47
C SER A 138 -2.48 -12.38 10.41
N ARG A 139 -3.09 -13.57 10.36
CA ARG A 139 -2.66 -14.73 11.16
C ARG A 139 -1.26 -15.21 10.79
N VAL A 140 -0.94 -15.30 9.49
CA VAL A 140 0.39 -15.77 9.03
C VAL A 140 1.44 -14.75 9.40
N LEU A 141 1.24 -13.47 9.07
CA LEU A 141 2.20 -12.42 9.36
C LEU A 141 2.41 -12.26 10.88
N GLY A 142 1.31 -12.28 11.64
CA GLY A 142 1.35 -12.18 13.09
C GLY A 142 2.17 -13.31 13.73
N ASN A 143 2.13 -14.53 13.20
CA ASN A 143 2.82 -15.70 13.78
C ASN A 143 4.10 -16.10 13.06
N ALA A 144 4.57 -15.32 12.09
CA ALA A 144 5.62 -15.73 11.17
C ALA A 144 6.95 -16.04 11.90
N TRP A 145 7.35 -15.23 12.87
CA TRP A 145 8.58 -15.44 13.66
C TRP A 145 8.56 -16.78 14.40
N THR A 146 7.47 -17.09 15.12
CA THR A 146 7.30 -18.39 15.79
C THR A 146 7.25 -19.54 14.78
N ALA A 147 6.53 -19.38 13.67
CA ALA A 147 6.34 -20.42 12.66
C ALA A 147 7.66 -20.87 11.99
N ILE A 148 8.63 -19.95 11.88
CA ILE A 148 9.97 -20.28 11.36
C ILE A 148 10.96 -20.69 12.45
N GLY A 149 10.52 -20.82 13.71
CA GLY A 149 11.38 -21.19 14.84
C GLY A 149 12.28 -20.06 15.34
N ALA A 150 11.94 -18.81 15.05
CA ALA A 150 12.68 -17.60 15.47
C ALA A 150 11.87 -16.72 16.44
N GLY A 151 10.98 -17.32 17.24
CA GLY A 151 10.12 -16.60 18.18
C GLY A 151 10.90 -15.75 19.19
N ASP A 152 12.05 -16.22 19.66
CA ASP A 152 12.93 -15.48 20.58
C ASP A 152 13.58 -14.24 19.94
N SER A 153 13.48 -14.10 18.61
CA SER A 153 13.94 -12.94 17.84
C SER A 153 12.80 -12.06 17.34
N GLU A 154 11.55 -12.35 17.69
CA GLU A 154 10.41 -11.50 17.32
C GLU A 154 10.61 -10.09 17.93
N PRO A 155 10.57 -9.02 17.12
CA PRO A 155 10.72 -7.66 17.64
C PRO A 155 9.62 -7.30 18.64
N GLY A 156 9.99 -6.58 19.70
CA GLY A 156 9.01 -5.97 20.60
C GLY A 156 8.08 -5.04 19.80
N GLY A 157 6.77 -5.26 19.93
CA GLY A 157 5.76 -4.52 19.17
C GLY A 157 5.31 -5.19 17.86
N TRP A 158 5.92 -6.29 17.41
CA TRP A 158 5.52 -6.96 16.16
C TRP A 158 4.03 -7.31 16.10
N LYS A 159 3.49 -7.89 17.18
CA LYS A 159 2.06 -8.25 17.24
C LYS A 159 1.14 -7.04 17.18
N ASP A 160 1.54 -5.95 17.82
CA ASP A 160 0.80 -4.68 17.83
C ASP A 160 0.81 -4.05 16.44
N PHE A 161 1.99 -3.98 15.82
CA PHE A 161 2.18 -3.58 14.42
C PHE A 161 1.25 -4.35 13.46
N VAL A 162 1.21 -5.69 13.53
CA VAL A 162 0.35 -6.49 12.65
C VAL A 162 -1.15 -6.26 12.93
N ALA A 163 -1.51 -6.00 14.18
CA ALA A 163 -2.90 -5.80 14.57
C ALA A 163 -3.43 -4.40 14.21
N ASN A 164 -2.57 -3.39 14.29
CA ASN A 164 -3.01 -1.99 14.31
C ASN A 164 -2.46 -1.13 13.18
N ASP A 165 -1.36 -1.50 12.52
CA ASP A 165 -0.66 -0.60 11.59
C ASP A 165 -0.72 -1.05 10.12
N ILE A 166 -1.46 -2.12 9.80
CA ILE A 166 -1.70 -2.58 8.43
C ILE A 166 -3.04 -2.04 7.95
N HIS A 167 -3.00 -0.89 7.31
CA HIS A 167 -4.21 -0.15 6.94
C HIS A 167 -4.62 -0.32 5.48
N GLY A 168 -3.70 -0.73 4.61
CA GLY A 168 -3.92 -0.78 3.18
C GLY A 168 -4.14 -2.16 2.62
N PHE A 169 -4.78 -2.18 1.46
CA PHE A 169 -5.02 -3.38 0.68
C PHE A 169 -4.79 -3.13 -0.82
N ARG A 170 -4.30 -4.16 -1.50
CA ARG A 170 -4.34 -4.27 -2.96
C ARG A 170 -4.65 -5.71 -3.34
N ALA A 171 -5.68 -5.92 -4.16
CA ALA A 171 -6.03 -7.22 -4.70
C ALA A 171 -4.97 -7.68 -5.72
N PRO A 172 -4.52 -8.94 -5.66
CA PRO A 172 -3.74 -9.54 -6.73
C PRO A 172 -4.43 -9.39 -8.09
N TYR A 173 -3.63 -9.10 -9.12
CA TYR A 173 -4.10 -8.86 -10.49
C TYR A 173 -5.12 -7.71 -10.64
N PHE A 174 -5.30 -6.86 -9.63
CA PHE A 174 -6.39 -5.87 -9.58
C PHE A 174 -7.78 -6.50 -9.74
N ALA A 175 -7.90 -7.79 -9.38
CA ALA A 175 -9.11 -8.57 -9.54
C ALA A 175 -10.07 -8.29 -8.38
N THR A 176 -11.00 -7.36 -8.59
CA THR A 176 -11.99 -6.97 -7.59
C THR A 176 -13.30 -7.75 -7.76
N SER A 177 -14.08 -7.86 -6.68
CA SER A 177 -15.43 -8.44 -6.69
C SER A 177 -16.36 -7.65 -5.76
N ALA A 178 -17.68 -7.81 -5.94
CA ALA A 178 -18.66 -7.10 -5.12
C ALA A 178 -18.55 -7.41 -3.61
N GLY A 179 -18.00 -8.57 -3.24
CA GLY A 179 -17.78 -8.95 -1.85
C GLY A 179 -16.53 -8.34 -1.20
N MET A 180 -15.63 -7.76 -1.99
CA MET A 180 -14.32 -7.30 -1.53
C MET A 180 -14.43 -6.16 -0.51
N THR A 181 -15.18 -5.10 -0.83
CA THR A 181 -15.39 -3.94 0.06
C THR A 181 -15.91 -4.32 1.44
N VAL A 182 -16.81 -5.31 1.51
CA VAL A 182 -17.34 -5.80 2.78
C VAL A 182 -16.23 -6.46 3.62
N ALA A 183 -15.37 -7.26 2.98
CA ALA A 183 -14.25 -7.92 3.64
C ALA A 183 -13.16 -6.93 4.06
N GLU A 184 -12.83 -5.94 3.22
CA GLU A 184 -11.86 -4.87 3.51
C GLU A 184 -12.24 -4.11 4.79
N LYS A 185 -13.50 -3.67 4.88
CA LYS A 185 -14.02 -2.97 6.05
C LYS A 185 -14.01 -3.85 7.30
N LYS A 186 -14.33 -5.14 7.15
CA LYS A 186 -14.27 -6.10 8.26
C LYS A 186 -12.84 -6.34 8.74
N ALA A 187 -11.87 -6.32 7.83
CA ALA A 187 -10.45 -6.45 8.14
C ALA A 187 -9.85 -5.18 8.77
N GLY A 188 -10.57 -4.05 8.73
CA GLY A 188 -10.13 -2.77 9.29
C GLY A 188 -9.24 -1.95 8.35
N PHE A 189 -9.19 -2.30 7.06
CA PHE A 189 -8.48 -1.47 6.09
C PHE A 189 -9.16 -0.09 5.95
N THR A 190 -8.36 0.94 5.71
CA THR A 190 -8.80 2.32 5.53
C THR A 190 -8.65 2.78 4.09
N TYR A 191 -7.84 2.07 3.30
CA TYR A 191 -7.68 2.34 1.89
C TYR A 191 -7.52 1.06 1.06
N ASP A 192 -7.91 1.16 -0.21
CA ASP A 192 -7.72 0.13 -1.22
C ASP A 192 -7.06 0.73 -2.46
N ALA A 193 -6.05 0.05 -2.99
CA ALA A 193 -5.28 0.47 -4.15
C ALA A 193 -5.42 -0.52 -5.33
N SER A 194 -6.61 -1.13 -5.46
CA SER A 194 -6.92 -2.13 -6.49
C SER A 194 -7.54 -1.57 -7.76
N LEU A 195 -7.97 -0.30 -7.77
CA LEU A 195 -8.60 0.30 -8.95
C LEU A 195 -7.57 0.61 -10.04
N VAL A 196 -8.01 0.58 -11.29
CA VAL A 196 -7.22 0.99 -12.46
C VAL A 196 -7.88 2.21 -13.10
N THR A 197 -7.12 3.28 -13.33
CA THR A 197 -7.65 4.54 -13.88
C THR A 197 -7.02 4.89 -15.24
N LYS A 198 -7.77 5.65 -16.05
CA LYS A 198 -7.29 6.22 -17.30
C LYS A 198 -6.50 7.51 -17.01
N GLY A 199 -5.27 7.33 -16.53
CA GLY A 199 -4.38 8.42 -16.13
C GLY A 199 -4.49 8.80 -14.63
N PRO A 200 -3.64 9.73 -14.17
CA PRO A 200 -3.58 10.14 -12.77
C PRO A 200 -4.90 10.73 -12.29
N MET A 201 -5.37 10.26 -11.13
CA MET A 201 -6.59 10.74 -10.48
C MET A 201 -6.30 10.94 -8.99
N MET A 202 -6.98 11.90 -8.37
CA MET A 202 -6.95 12.01 -6.92
C MET A 202 -7.67 10.81 -6.30
N PRO A 203 -7.24 10.33 -5.12
CA PRO A 203 -7.99 9.29 -4.41
C PRO A 203 -9.38 9.81 -4.03
N GLU A 204 -10.37 8.92 -4.08
CA GLU A 204 -11.76 9.22 -3.71
C GLU A 204 -12.18 8.36 -2.52
N GLU A 205 -13.02 8.90 -1.63
CA GLU A 205 -13.60 8.11 -0.54
C GLU A 205 -14.91 7.49 -1.00
N GLU A 206 -15.00 6.16 -0.95
CA GLU A 206 -16.19 5.39 -1.30
C GLU A 206 -16.42 4.27 -0.29
N ASP A 207 -17.65 4.16 0.21
CA ASP A 207 -18.06 3.18 1.23
C ASP A 207 -17.21 3.17 2.51
N GLY A 208 -16.55 4.30 2.84
CA GLY A 208 -15.66 4.45 3.99
C GLY A 208 -14.24 3.91 3.76
N LEU A 209 -13.84 3.73 2.50
CA LEU A 209 -12.47 3.41 2.09
C LEU A 209 -11.95 4.49 1.16
N ILE A 210 -10.70 4.87 1.33
CA ILE A 210 -10.00 5.71 0.35
C ILE A 210 -9.56 4.81 -0.82
N ARG A 211 -10.02 5.11 -2.02
CA ARG A 211 -9.73 4.35 -3.23
C ARG A 211 -8.62 5.04 -4.02
N PHE A 212 -7.49 4.33 -4.15
CA PHE A 212 -6.38 4.73 -5.00
C PHE A 212 -6.48 4.02 -6.35
N GLY A 213 -6.56 4.80 -7.43
CA GLY A 213 -6.42 4.30 -8.78
C GLY A 213 -4.96 4.15 -9.18
N LEU A 214 -4.57 2.99 -9.70
CA LEU A 214 -3.34 2.81 -10.44
C LEU A 214 -3.52 3.40 -11.85
N PRO A 215 -2.88 4.53 -12.18
CA PRO A 215 -3.03 5.14 -13.48
C PRO A 215 -2.34 4.28 -14.54
N LEU A 216 -3.07 3.97 -15.62
CA LEU A 216 -2.46 3.43 -16.83
C LEU A 216 -1.46 4.46 -17.37
N ILE A 217 -0.21 4.05 -17.48
CA ILE A 217 0.81 4.80 -18.20
C ILE A 217 0.63 4.42 -19.67
N PRO A 218 0.45 5.38 -20.59
CA PRO A 218 0.45 5.08 -22.01
C PRO A 218 1.74 4.33 -22.33
N GLU A 219 1.60 3.11 -22.82
CA GLU A 219 2.68 2.54 -23.63
C GLU A 219 2.89 3.54 -24.77
N GLY A 220 4.13 3.94 -25.02
CA GLY A 220 4.46 4.98 -25.99
C GLY A 220 3.92 4.67 -27.40
N PRO A 221 4.22 5.52 -28.41
CA PRO A 221 3.81 5.24 -29.78
C PRO A 221 4.27 3.87 -30.29
#